data_AF-H0R426-F1
#
_entry.id   AF-H0R426-F1
#
_cell.length_a   1.000
_cell.length_b   1.000
_cell.length_c   1.000
_cell.angle_alpha   90.00
_cell.angle_beta   90.00
_cell.angle_gamma   90.00
#
_symmetry.space_group_name_H-M   'P 1'
#
loop_
_entity.id
_entity.type
_entity.pdbx_description
1 polymer ?
#
loop_
_entity_poly.entity_id
_entity_poly.type
_entity_poly.pdbx_seq_one_letter_code
_entity_poly.pdbx_strand_id
1 'polypeptide(L)'
;MNEVLEHIQHRAEIAPSLTAVRHSGDAVSFGRLDSVIGDYSDVVTAHGLSSGSALVAGLLNAMPNVAKLSAPQIGDAIRDMVMWLGRDIEGGSSGRLHAVG
;
A
#
# COMPACT_ATOMS: atom_id res chain seq x y z
N MET A 1 -7.42 2.18 7.54
CA MET A 1 -6.46 2.94 6.70
C MET A 1 -5.14 3.19 7.43
N ASN A 2 -5.18 3.69 8.67
CA ASN A 2 -3.96 3.88 9.47
C ASN A 2 -3.15 2.57 9.64
N GLU A 3 -3.83 1.47 9.95
CA GLU A 3 -3.21 0.15 10.10
C GLU A 3 -2.49 -0.34 8.83
N VAL A 4 -3.00 0.00 7.64
CA VAL A 4 -2.37 -0.35 6.36
C VAL A 4 -1.07 0.43 6.17
N LEU A 5 -1.05 1.71 6.55
CA LEU A 5 0.16 2.53 6.49
C LEU A 5 1.21 2.03 7.49
N GLU A 6 0.80 1.73 8.72
CA GLU A 6 1.68 1.13 9.74
C GLU A 6 2.23 -0.22 9.28
N HIS A 7 1.41 -1.05 8.64
CA HIS A 7 1.85 -2.32 8.07
C HIS A 7 2.90 -2.12 6.96
N ILE A 8 2.67 -1.17 6.05
CA ILE A 8 3.61 -0.84 4.97
C ILE A 8 4.93 -0.36 5.55
N GLN A 9 4.89 0.57 6.52
CA GLN A 9 6.07 1.12 7.17
C GLN A 9 6.88 0.02 7.88
N HIS A 10 6.20 -0.81 8.68
CA HIS A 10 6.84 -1.92 9.38
C HIS A 10 7.51 -2.91 8.40
N ARG A 11 6.81 -3.26 7.31
CA ARG A 11 7.36 -4.13 6.26
C ARG A 11 8.50 -3.48 5.50
N ALA A 12 8.47 -2.16 5.29
CA ALA A 12 9.54 -1.42 4.64
C ALA A 12 10.82 -1.44 5.49
N GLU A 13 10.71 -1.39 6.82
CA GLU A 13 11.85 -1.49 7.74
C GLU A 13 12.49 -2.90 7.72
N ILE A 14 11.67 -3.95 7.79
CA ILE A 14 12.19 -5.33 7.96
C ILE A 14 12.44 -6.07 6.63
N ALA A 15 11.77 -5.66 5.55
CA ALA A 15 11.79 -6.34 4.26
C ALA A 15 11.58 -5.37 3.07
N PRO A 16 12.43 -4.35 2.89
CA PRO A 16 12.22 -3.26 1.92
C PRO A 16 12.14 -3.71 0.45
N SER A 17 12.82 -4.80 0.09
CA SER A 17 12.84 -5.35 -1.27
C SER A 17 11.67 -6.29 -1.57
N LEU A 18 10.91 -6.70 -0.55
CA LEU A 18 9.74 -7.57 -0.73
C LEU A 18 8.66 -6.82 -1.52
N THR A 19 8.07 -7.49 -2.51
CA THR A 19 6.96 -6.93 -3.29
C THR A 19 5.75 -6.71 -2.39
N ALA A 20 5.29 -5.47 -2.28
CA ALA A 20 4.09 -5.10 -1.53
C ALA A 20 2.83 -5.39 -2.38
N VAL A 21 2.85 -4.94 -3.63
CA VAL A 21 1.71 -5.02 -4.53
C VAL A 21 2.19 -5.28 -5.96
N ARG A 22 1.43 -6.10 -6.70
CA ARG A 22 1.57 -6.29 -8.13
C ARG A 22 0.20 -6.12 -8.78
N HIS A 23 0.10 -5.25 -9.78
CA HIS A 23 -1.15 -4.99 -10.48
C HIS A 23 -0.87 -4.50 -11.90
N SER A 24 -1.68 -4.91 -12.89
CA SER A 24 -1.55 -4.48 -14.30
C SER A 24 -0.12 -4.59 -14.89
N GLY A 25 0.65 -5.58 -14.46
CA GLY A 25 2.04 -5.78 -14.90
C GLY A 25 3.10 -4.98 -14.13
N ASP A 26 2.68 -3.99 -13.32
CA ASP A 26 3.56 -3.26 -12.42
C ASP A 26 3.73 -3.99 -11.09
N ALA A 27 4.87 -3.80 -10.45
CA ALA A 27 5.12 -4.26 -9.09
C ALA A 27 5.87 -3.19 -8.30
N VAL A 28 5.46 -2.97 -7.05
CA VAL A 28 6.11 -2.05 -6.12
C VAL A 28 6.53 -2.81 -4.87
N SER A 29 7.75 -2.55 -4.39
CA SER A 29 8.23 -3.10 -3.12
C SER A 29 7.76 -2.27 -1.92
N PHE A 30 7.78 -2.84 -0.72
CA PHE A 30 7.42 -2.12 0.50
C PHE A 30 8.30 -0.88 0.72
N GLY A 31 9.62 -0.98 0.54
CA GLY A 31 10.52 0.16 0.71
C GLY A 31 10.25 1.30 -0.29
N ARG A 32 9.96 0.96 -1.56
CA ARG A 32 9.61 1.97 -2.56
C ARG A 32 8.25 2.61 -2.27
N LEU A 33 7.28 1.80 -1.87
CA LEU A 33 5.94 2.30 -1.55
C LEU A 33 5.97 3.25 -0.34
N ASP A 34 6.70 2.89 0.71
CA ASP A 34 6.89 3.72 1.90
C ASP A 34 7.59 5.04 1.59
N SER A 35 8.70 5.02 0.83
CA SER A 35 9.39 6.25 0.42
C SER A 35 8.46 7.21 -0.34
N VAL A 36 7.71 6.69 -1.32
CA VAL A 36 6.79 7.52 -2.11
C VAL A 36 5.64 8.05 -1.26
N ILE A 37 5.10 7.27 -0.32
CA ILE A 37 4.07 7.75 0.62
C ILE A 37 4.64 8.89 1.49
N GLY A 38 5.88 8.75 1.97
CA GLY A 38 6.60 9.79 2.69
C GLY A 38 6.73 11.08 1.88
N ASP A 39 7.15 10.98 0.61
CA ASP A 39 7.28 12.14 -0.29
C ASP A 39 5.94 12.88 -0.49
N TYR A 40 4.82 12.16 -0.53
CA TYR A 40 3.49 12.76 -0.64
C TYR A 40 2.89 13.22 0.70
N SER A 41 3.40 12.72 1.84
CA SER A 41 2.89 13.08 3.18
C SER A 41 2.97 14.58 3.44
N ASP A 42 4.09 15.20 3.04
CA ASP A 42 4.32 16.63 3.23
C ASP A 42 3.35 17.47 2.40
N VAL A 43 3.12 17.06 1.15
CA VAL A 43 2.17 17.72 0.22
C VAL A 43 0.74 17.56 0.71
N VAL A 44 0.37 16.34 1.11
CA VAL A 44 -0.96 16.01 1.61
C VAL A 44 -1.27 16.78 2.89
N THR A 45 -0.31 16.87 3.81
CA THR A 45 -0.44 17.63 5.06
C THR A 45 -0.58 19.13 4.79
N ALA A 46 0.22 19.68 3.88
CA ALA A 46 0.15 21.10 3.50
C ALA A 46 -1.22 21.53 2.93
N HIS A 47 -1.96 20.59 2.33
CA HIS A 47 -3.27 20.83 1.74
C HIS A 47 -4.45 20.29 2.58
N GLY A 48 -4.20 19.85 3.82
CA GLY A 48 -5.25 19.33 4.70
C GLY A 48 -5.88 18.02 4.23
N LEU A 49 -5.18 17.27 3.38
CA LEU A 49 -5.60 15.97 2.86
C LEU A 49 -5.25 14.84 3.85
N SER A 50 -5.93 13.71 3.72
CA SER A 50 -5.73 12.56 4.62
C SER A 50 -4.52 11.71 4.23
N SER A 51 -3.95 10.95 5.18
CA SER A 51 -2.89 9.97 4.90
C SER A 51 -3.32 8.89 3.89
N GLY A 52 -4.63 8.61 3.77
CA GLY A 52 -5.17 7.75 2.72
C GLY A 52 -5.00 8.35 1.32
N SER A 53 -5.03 9.67 1.18
CA SER A 53 -4.74 10.39 -0.06
C SER A 53 -3.27 10.24 -0.46
N ALA A 54 -2.34 10.25 0.51
CA ALA A 54 -0.92 9.97 0.27
C ALA A 54 -0.70 8.55 -0.22
N LEU A 55 -1.39 7.56 0.35
CA LEU A 55 -1.35 6.17 -0.11
C LEU A 55 -1.83 6.03 -1.57
N VAL A 56 -2.97 6.64 -1.89
CA VAL A 56 -3.51 6.61 -3.26
C VAL A 56 -2.57 7.27 -4.26
N ALA A 57 -2.04 8.45 -3.92
CA ALA A 57 -1.06 9.15 -4.75
C ALA A 57 0.20 8.30 -4.94
N GLY A 58 0.69 7.67 -3.87
CA GLY A 58 1.87 6.82 -3.93
C GLY A 58 1.69 5.56 -4.78
N LEU A 59 0.52 4.90 -4.69
CA LEU A 59 0.19 3.77 -5.55
C LEU A 59 0.13 4.17 -7.02
N LEU A 60 -0.54 5.28 -7.36
CA LEU A 60 -0.62 5.76 -8.74
C LEU A 60 0.74 6.18 -9.30
N ASN A 61 1.58 6.82 -8.48
CA ASN A 61 2.94 7.18 -8.87
C ASN A 61 3.83 5.93 -9.09
N ALA A 62 3.68 4.91 -8.25
CA ALA A 62 4.46 3.67 -8.35
C ALA A 62 3.96 2.72 -9.45
N MET A 63 2.72 2.88 -9.93
CA MET A 63 2.07 1.96 -10.88
C MET A 63 1.54 2.71 -12.11
N PRO A 64 2.42 3.12 -13.04
CA PRO A 64 2.03 3.91 -14.19
C PRO A 64 1.07 3.21 -15.14
N ASN A 65 1.01 1.86 -15.16
CA ASN A 65 0.03 1.15 -15.98
C ASN A 65 -1.38 1.17 -15.36
N VAL A 66 -1.50 1.31 -14.04
CA VAL A 66 -2.79 1.56 -13.38
C VAL A 66 -3.28 2.98 -13.70
N ALA A 67 -2.39 3.98 -13.68
CA ALA A 67 -2.75 5.37 -13.98
C ALA A 67 -3.26 5.59 -15.43
N LYS A 68 -3.06 4.63 -16.34
CA LYS A 68 -3.55 4.67 -17.73
C LYS A 68 -4.97 4.10 -17.90
N LEU A 69 -5.54 3.50 -16.86
CA LEU A 69 -6.88 2.93 -16.91
C LEU A 69 -7.95 4.03 -16.90
N SER A 70 -9.21 3.66 -17.20
CA SER A 70 -10.33 4.60 -17.02
C SER A 70 -10.56 4.90 -15.54
N ALA A 71 -11.18 6.04 -15.22
CA ALA A 71 -11.41 6.45 -13.83
C ALA A 71 -12.14 5.38 -12.97
N PRO A 72 -13.18 4.68 -13.45
CA PRO A 72 -13.77 3.57 -12.69
C PRO A 72 -12.78 2.44 -12.41
N GLN A 73 -11.99 2.04 -13.42
CA GLN A 73 -11.01 0.97 -13.31
C GLN A 73 -9.84 1.34 -12.38
N ILE A 74 -9.46 2.62 -12.33
CA ILE A 74 -8.48 3.13 -11.35
C ILE A 74 -9.03 2.95 -9.94
N GLY A 75 -10.30 3.30 -9.71
CA GLY A 75 -10.96 3.14 -8.41
C GLY A 75 -10.97 1.68 -7.95
N ASP A 76 -11.35 0.76 -8.85
CA ASP A 76 -11.36 -0.68 -8.57
C ASP A 76 -9.95 -1.21 -8.28
N ALA A 77 -8.97 -0.84 -9.10
CA ALA A 77 -7.58 -1.26 -8.90
C ALA A 77 -7.02 -0.78 -7.56
N ILE A 78 -7.25 0.49 -7.19
CA ILE A 78 -6.83 1.03 -5.88
C ILE A 78 -7.50 0.28 -4.74
N ARG A 79 -8.80 0.02 -4.84
CA ARG A 79 -9.55 -0.73 -3.83
C ARG A 79 -8.94 -2.13 -3.64
N ASP A 80 -8.68 -2.84 -4.72
CA ASP A 80 -8.09 -4.18 -4.70
C ASP A 80 -6.69 -4.18 -4.10
N MET A 81 -5.85 -3.19 -4.45
CA MET A 81 -4.52 -3.05 -3.87
C MET A 81 -4.55 -2.74 -2.37
N VAL A 82 -5.46 -1.88 -1.91
CA VAL A 82 -5.61 -1.56 -0.48
C VAL A 82 -6.13 -2.77 0.30
N MET A 83 -7.13 -3.50 -0.23
CA MET A 83 -7.60 -4.74 0.39
C MET A 83 -6.48 -5.79 0.45
N TRP A 84 -5.70 -5.93 -0.63
CA TRP A 84 -4.55 -6.82 -0.68
C TRP A 84 -3.53 -6.46 0.42
N LEU A 85 -3.16 -5.18 0.56
CA LEU A 85 -2.23 -4.72 1.58
C LEU A 85 -2.75 -4.92 3.01
N GLY A 86 -4.07 -4.84 3.20
CA GLY A 86 -4.70 -5.03 4.51
C GLY A 86 -4.88 -6.49 4.95
N ARG A 87 -4.78 -7.46 4.02
CA ARG A 87 -5.16 -8.86 4.30
C ARG A 87 -4.38 -9.52 5.44
N ASP A 88 -3.11 -9.13 5.63
CA ASP A 88 -2.23 -9.71 6.63
C ASP A 88 -2.41 -9.07 8.02
N ILE A 89 -3.12 -7.94 8.09
CA ILE A 89 -3.40 -7.22 9.34
C ILE A 89 -4.52 -7.93 10.11
N GLU A 90 -5.58 -8.34 9.41
CA GLU A 90 -6.72 -9.05 10.00
C GLU A 90 -6.34 -10.46 10.49
N GLY A 91 -5.31 -11.08 9.88
CA GLY A 91 -4.76 -12.37 10.33
C GLY A 91 -3.87 -12.29 11.58
N GLY A 92 -3.39 -11.09 11.94
CA GLY A 92 -2.41 -10.88 13.03
C GLY A 92 -3.01 -10.78 14.43
N SER A 93 -4.33 -10.58 14.56
CA SER A 93 -5.02 -10.59 15.87
C SER A 93 -5.35 -12.00 16.37
N SER A 94 -5.12 -13.05 15.59
CA SER A 94 -5.23 -14.44 16.05
C SER A 94 -3.87 -15.10 16.11
N GLY A 95 -3.15 -14.80 17.19
CA GLY A 95 -2.03 -15.61 17.65
C GLY A 95 -2.50 -17.01 18.03
N ARG A 96 -2.66 -17.90 17.05
CA ARG A 96 -2.60 -19.36 17.23
C ARG A 96 -1.63 -19.91 16.20
N LEU A 97 -0.38 -20.00 16.63
CA LEU A 97 0.59 -20.92 16.08
C LEU A 97 -0.02 -22.32 16.16
N HIS A 98 -0.51 -22.85 15.04
CA HIS A 98 -0.81 -24.27 14.95
C HIS A 98 0.50 -25.01 14.68
N ALA A 99 1.06 -25.61 15.73
CA ALA A 99 2.06 -26.67 15.57
C ALA A 99 1.39 -27.83 14.84
N VAL A 100 1.93 -28.20 13.67
CA VAL A 100 1.53 -29.39 12.93
C VAL A 100 2.53 -30.49 13.31
N GLY A 101 2.02 -31.51 14.01
CA GLY A 101 2.70 -32.79 14.19
C GLY A 101 2.34 -33.77 13.09
#